data_AF-A0A847QTE1-F1
#
_entry.id   AF-A0A847QTE1-F1
#
_cell.length_a   1.000
_cell.length_b   1.000
_cell.length_c   1.000
_cell.angle_alpha   90.00
_cell.angle_beta   90.00
_cell.angle_gamma   90.00
#
_symmetry.space_group_name_H-M   'P 1'
#
loop_
_entity.id
_entity.type
_entity.pdbx_description
1 polymer ?
#
loop_
_entity_poly.entity_id
_entity_poly.type
_entity_poly.pdbx_seq_one_letter_code
_entity_poly.pdbx_strand_id
1 'polypeptide(L)'
;MDIKELQAERTGIFRDVYSNKIPKRVPVNLSLTLEFTAGFGNLNMAEAQWNLSLLEDAADKLCQTFYSDSCPFGGSMRYPSYYQTLQSQSFIMGSNGFIQHPEVVGMDVEDYDYLIEKPFDCIVERIIPRQY
;
A
#
# COMPACT_ATOMS: atom_id res chain seq x y z
N MET A 1 0.79 15.22 28.55
CA MET A 1 -0.62 15.05 28.12
C MET A 1 -0.92 13.58 28.22
N ASP A 2 -2.08 13.20 28.74
CA ASP A 2 -2.47 11.79 28.83
C ASP A 2 -2.63 11.19 27.42
N ILE A 3 -2.37 9.89 27.25
CA ILE A 3 -2.40 9.22 25.93
C ILE A 3 -3.81 9.29 25.31
N LYS A 4 -4.87 9.20 26.12
CA LYS A 4 -6.25 9.32 25.63
C LYS A 4 -6.59 10.74 25.25
N GLU A 5 -6.09 11.73 25.99
CA GLU A 5 -6.23 13.14 25.62
C GLU A 5 -5.56 13.44 24.28
N LEU A 6 -4.34 12.92 24.05
CA LEU A 6 -3.63 13.05 22.77
C LEU A 6 -4.40 12.38 21.63
N GLN A 7 -4.89 11.16 21.86
CA GLN A 7 -5.68 10.42 20.88
C GLN A 7 -6.97 11.17 20.51
N ALA A 8 -7.67 11.74 21.50
CA ALA A 8 -8.88 12.51 21.29
C ALA A 8 -8.61 13.81 20.51
N GLU A 9 -7.53 14.53 20.83
CA GLU A 9 -7.12 15.74 20.11
C GLU A 9 -6.83 15.44 18.64
N ARG A 10 -6.01 14.41 18.36
CA ARG A 10 -5.67 13.99 16.99
C ARG A 10 -6.89 13.55 16.20
N THR A 11 -7.79 12.78 16.81
CA THR A 11 -9.05 12.38 16.17
C THR A 11 -9.92 13.61 15.85
N GLY A 12 -9.96 14.59 16.76
CA GLY A 12 -10.70 15.83 16.61
C GLY A 12 -10.25 16.66 15.41
N ILE A 13 -8.94 16.91 15.29
CA ILE A 13 -8.41 17.71 14.17
C ILE A 13 -8.68 17.09 12.80
N PHE A 14 -8.64 15.75 12.66
CA PHE A 14 -9.03 15.09 11.42
C PHE A 14 -10.52 15.20 11.17
N ARG A 15 -11.36 14.96 12.19
CA ARG A 15 -12.82 15.05 12.07
C ARG A 15 -13.26 16.45 11.64
N ASP A 16 -12.66 17.50 12.21
CA ASP A 16 -12.99 18.88 11.89
C ASP A 16 -12.71 19.19 10.42
N VAL A 17 -11.57 18.75 9.88
CA VAL A 17 -11.27 18.85 8.43
C VAL A 17 -12.35 18.18 7.59
N TYR A 18 -12.70 16.92 7.88
CA TYR A 18 -13.72 16.19 7.11
C TYR A 18 -15.15 16.74 7.31
N SER A 19 -15.37 17.54 8.35
CA SER A 19 -16.68 18.12 8.68
C SER A 19 -16.79 19.61 8.32
N ASN A 20 -15.85 20.15 7.54
CA ASN A 20 -15.79 21.58 7.18
C ASN A 20 -15.77 22.53 8.39
N LYS A 21 -15.14 22.12 9.50
CA LYS A 21 -14.87 22.96 10.67
C LYS A 21 -13.40 23.36 10.69
N ILE A 22 -13.09 24.55 11.19
CA ILE A 22 -11.69 24.97 11.37
C ILE A 22 -11.09 24.11 12.49
N PRO A 23 -10.07 23.27 12.21
CA PRO A 23 -9.46 22.43 13.22
C PRO A 23 -8.60 23.28 14.15
N LYS A 24 -8.33 22.77 15.36
CA LYS A 24 -7.43 23.43 16.33
C LYS A 24 -6.05 23.77 15.75
N ARG A 25 -5.56 22.93 14.83
CA ARG A 25 -4.35 23.09 14.03
C ARG A 25 -4.47 22.22 12.78
N VAL A 26 -3.61 22.45 11.79
CA VAL A 26 -3.53 21.61 10.59
C VAL A 26 -3.07 20.19 10.99
N PRO A 27 -3.83 19.12 10.67
CA PRO A 27 -3.39 17.75 10.92
C PRO A 27 -2.30 17.33 9.95
N VAL A 28 -1.33 16.56 10.44
CA VAL A 28 -0.25 15.96 9.65
C VAL A 28 -0.49 14.47 9.53
N ASN A 29 -0.75 14.00 8.30
CA ASN A 29 -0.90 12.57 8.01
C ASN A 29 0.29 12.07 7.20
N LEU A 30 1.13 11.27 7.84
CA LEU A 30 2.21 10.55 7.19
C LEU A 30 1.82 9.08 7.08
N SER A 31 2.04 8.47 5.92
CA SER A 31 1.86 7.03 5.69
C SER A 31 3.00 6.54 4.81
N LEU A 32 3.97 5.89 5.44
CA LEU A 32 5.18 5.38 4.80
C LEU A 32 5.02 3.90 4.47
N THR A 33 5.51 3.52 3.30
CA THR A 33 5.35 2.15 2.80
C THR A 33 6.23 1.16 3.56
N LEU A 34 5.91 -0.13 3.41
CA LEU A 34 6.75 -1.23 3.88
C LEU A 34 8.19 -1.07 3.40
N GLU A 35 8.40 -0.72 2.14
CA GLU A 35 9.74 -0.62 1.56
C GLU A 35 10.56 0.50 2.20
N PHE A 36 9.93 1.66 2.43
CA PHE A 36 10.59 2.74 3.16
C PHE A 36 10.97 2.31 4.57
N THR A 37 10.07 1.60 5.25
CA THR A 37 10.26 1.14 6.63
C THR A 37 11.39 0.11 6.71
N ALA A 38 11.42 -0.85 5.78
CA ALA A 38 12.50 -1.83 5.65
C ALA A 38 13.85 -1.14 5.40
N GLY A 39 13.90 -0.17 4.49
CA GLY A 39 15.11 0.62 4.22
C GLY A 39 15.55 1.44 5.43
N PHE A 40 14.62 2.07 6.15
CA PHE A 40 14.91 2.84 7.37
C PHE A 40 15.48 1.95 8.49
N GLY A 41 15.04 0.69 8.56
CA GLY A 41 15.56 -0.34 9.46
C GLY A 41 16.84 -1.03 8.97
N ASN A 42 17.38 -0.68 7.79
CA ASN A 42 18.47 -1.42 7.12
C ASN A 42 18.18 -2.93 6.96
N LEU A 43 16.93 -3.29 6.71
CA LEU A 43 16.49 -4.68 6.53
C LEU A 43 16.66 -5.13 5.08
N ASN A 44 16.78 -6.45 4.88
CA ASN A 44 16.68 -7.02 3.53
C ASN A 44 15.24 -6.84 3.02
N MET A 45 15.10 -6.11 1.91
CA MET A 45 13.80 -5.78 1.32
C MET A 45 12.99 -7.02 0.94
N ALA A 46 13.62 -8.00 0.28
CA ALA A 46 12.94 -9.19 -0.18
C ALA A 46 12.42 -10.02 1.01
N GLU A 47 13.25 -10.21 2.04
CA GLU A 47 12.85 -10.92 3.25
C GLU A 47 11.73 -10.20 4.00
N ALA A 48 11.79 -8.87 4.12
CA ALA A 48 10.77 -8.07 4.78
C ALA A 48 9.40 -8.15 4.10
N GLN A 49 9.36 -8.28 2.77
CA GLN A 49 8.12 -8.48 2.01
C GLN A 49 7.46 -9.84 2.30
N TRP A 50 8.25 -10.87 2.63
CA TRP A 50 7.76 -12.22 2.96
C TRP A 50 7.51 -12.42 4.46
N ASN A 51 8.23 -11.70 5.32
CA ASN A 51 8.14 -11.81 6.76
C ASN A 51 7.99 -10.44 7.42
N LEU A 52 6.74 -10.01 7.62
CA LEU A 52 6.40 -8.71 8.18
C LEU A 52 6.84 -8.52 9.64
N SER A 53 7.08 -9.61 10.38
CA SER A 53 7.54 -9.52 11.78
C SER A 53 8.92 -8.85 11.88
N LEU A 54 9.72 -8.90 10.82
CA LEU A 54 11.02 -8.22 10.77
C LEU A 54 10.90 -6.69 10.85
N LEU A 55 9.73 -6.13 10.54
CA LEU A 55 9.51 -4.69 10.48
C LEU A 55 9.17 -4.06 11.83
N GLU A 56 8.88 -4.85 12.86
CA GLU A 56 8.33 -4.34 14.14
C GLU A 56 9.21 -3.24 14.75
N ASP A 57 10.49 -3.54 14.98
CA ASP A 57 11.44 -2.58 15.55
C ASP A 57 11.66 -1.36 14.64
N ALA A 58 11.69 -1.57 13.32
CA ALA A 58 11.87 -0.49 12.35
C ALA A 58 10.64 0.44 12.31
N ALA A 59 9.44 -0.12 12.40
CA ALA A 59 8.19 0.62 12.44
C ALA A 59 8.05 1.40 13.75
N ASP A 60 8.40 0.81 14.89
CA ASP A 60 8.39 1.52 16.18
C ASP A 60 9.39 2.69 16.17
N LYS A 61 10.62 2.46 15.71
CA LYS A 61 11.62 3.53 15.55
C LYS A 61 11.13 4.64 14.62
N LEU A 62 10.45 4.30 13.53
CA LEU A 62 9.85 5.24 12.59
C LEU A 62 8.76 6.08 13.29
N CYS A 63 7.90 5.46 14.11
CA CYS A 63 6.90 6.16 14.94
C CYS A 63 7.51 7.12 15.95
N GLN A 64 8.70 6.82 16.48
CA GLN A 64 9.43 7.69 17.41
C GLN A 64 10.19 8.83 16.70
N THR A 65 10.54 8.65 15.42
CA THR A 65 11.38 9.59 14.67
C THR A 65 10.56 10.65 13.94
N PHE A 66 9.47 10.26 13.30
CA PHE A 66 8.67 11.14 12.47
C PHE A 66 7.47 11.69 13.24
N TYR A 67 7.29 13.01 13.19
CA TYR A 67 6.07 13.63 13.67
C TYR A 67 4.90 13.31 12.72
N SER A 68 3.86 12.69 13.26
CA SER A 68 2.59 12.45 12.58
C SER A 68 1.44 12.45 13.59
N ASP A 69 0.24 12.82 13.14
CA ASP A 69 -1.00 12.69 13.90
C ASP A 69 -1.70 11.35 13.69
N SER A 70 -1.20 10.57 12.73
CA SER A 70 -1.57 9.18 12.45
C SER A 70 -0.39 8.24 12.70
N CYS A 71 -0.62 6.93 12.70
CA CYS A 71 0.47 5.95 12.66
C CYS A 71 1.23 6.13 11.34
N PRO A 72 2.54 6.46 11.37
CA PRO A 72 3.30 6.71 10.16
C PRO A 72 3.66 5.43 9.39
N PHE A 73 3.57 4.25 10.01
CA PHE A 73 3.71 2.98 9.29
C PHE A 73 2.41 2.63 8.55
N GLY A 74 2.45 2.72 7.23
CA GLY A 74 1.32 2.43 6.34
C GLY A 74 1.19 0.96 5.91
N GLY A 75 2.19 0.12 6.21
CA GLY A 75 2.21 -1.30 5.82
C GLY A 75 2.45 -1.53 4.32
N SER A 76 2.03 -2.71 3.85
CA SER A 76 2.04 -3.07 2.42
C SER A 76 0.61 -3.39 1.96
N MET A 77 0.28 -2.94 0.75
CA MET A 77 -0.94 -3.33 0.04
C MET A 77 -0.68 -4.49 -0.95
N ARG A 78 0.55 -4.99 -1.01
CA ARG A 78 1.05 -5.86 -2.09
C ARG A 78 1.90 -6.97 -1.49
N TYR A 79 1.24 -8.02 -1.00
CA TYR A 79 1.95 -9.16 -0.45
C TYR A 79 2.39 -10.10 -1.57
N PRO A 80 3.68 -10.50 -1.61
CA PRO A 80 4.20 -11.43 -2.61
C PRO A 80 3.42 -12.75 -2.68
N SER A 81 2.92 -13.22 -1.54
CA SER A 81 2.14 -14.47 -1.43
C SER A 81 0.90 -14.46 -2.32
N TYR A 82 0.21 -13.32 -2.46
CA TYR A 82 -0.96 -13.20 -3.33
C TYR A 82 -0.57 -13.35 -4.79
N TYR A 83 0.44 -12.60 -5.23
CA TYR A 83 0.85 -12.56 -6.63
C TYR A 83 1.54 -13.85 -7.07
N GLN A 84 2.30 -14.49 -6.18
CA GLN A 84 2.91 -15.79 -6.48
C GLN A 84 1.85 -16.89 -6.62
N THR A 85 0.86 -16.92 -5.72
CA THR A 85 -0.24 -17.91 -5.77
C THR A 85 -1.07 -17.73 -7.04
N LEU A 86 -1.34 -16.48 -7.38
CA LEU A 86 -2.07 -16.09 -8.58
C LEU A 86 -1.19 -16.04 -9.83
N GLN A 87 0.03 -16.57 -9.83
CA GLN A 87 0.93 -16.59 -10.99
C GLN A 87 1.03 -15.25 -11.75
N SER A 88 0.98 -14.13 -11.02
CA SER A 88 0.80 -12.82 -11.62
C SER A 88 1.94 -12.48 -12.57
N GLN A 89 1.59 -12.04 -13.77
CA GLN A 89 2.54 -11.39 -14.67
C GLN A 89 2.63 -9.88 -14.42
N SER A 90 1.59 -9.26 -13.84
CA SER A 90 1.52 -7.81 -13.58
C SER A 90 2.35 -7.34 -12.36
N PHE A 91 2.66 -8.25 -11.43
CA PHE A 91 3.34 -7.93 -10.18
C PHE A 91 4.43 -8.95 -9.91
N ILE A 92 5.68 -8.57 -10.19
CA ILE A 92 6.83 -9.46 -10.06
C ILE A 92 7.85 -8.85 -9.12
N MET A 93 8.32 -9.62 -8.13
CA MET A 93 9.41 -9.19 -7.25
C MET A 93 10.71 -9.16 -8.04
N GLY A 94 11.33 -7.98 -8.13
CA GLY A 94 12.67 -7.82 -8.69
C GLY A 94 13.75 -8.36 -7.76
N SER A 95 14.97 -8.50 -8.29
CA SER A 95 16.13 -9.00 -7.52
C SER A 95 16.51 -8.12 -6.33
N ASN A 96 16.07 -6.85 -6.31
CA ASN A 96 16.26 -5.91 -5.21
C ASN A 96 15.14 -5.95 -4.16
N GLY A 97 14.18 -6.87 -4.27
CA GLY A 97 13.08 -7.06 -3.33
C GLY A 97 11.88 -6.12 -3.53
N PHE A 98 11.94 -5.18 -4.47
CA PHE A 98 10.78 -4.35 -4.83
C PHE A 98 9.85 -5.12 -5.77
N ILE A 99 8.55 -5.07 -5.52
CA ILE A 99 7.54 -5.56 -6.47
C ILE A 99 7.39 -4.52 -7.58
N GLN A 100 7.65 -4.93 -8.81
CA GLN A 100 7.62 -4.10 -10.01
C GLN A 100 6.45 -4.48 -10.92
N HIS A 101 6.11 -3.54 -11.80
CA HIS A 101 5.14 -3.70 -12.87
C HIS A 101 5.89 -3.87 -14.19
N PRO A 102 6.17 -5.11 -14.63
CA PRO A 102 6.72 -5.32 -15.96
C PRO A 102 5.68 -4.95 -17.03
N GLU A 103 6.17 -4.65 -18.23
CA GLU A 103 5.32 -4.48 -19.40
C GLU A 103 4.65 -5.81 -19.76
N VAL A 104 3.32 -5.83 -19.72
CA VAL A 104 2.48 -7.00 -19.96
C VAL A 104 1.29 -6.61 -20.82
N VAL A 105 0.79 -7.56 -21.61
CA VAL A 105 -0.38 -7.37 -22.46
C VAL A 105 -1.52 -8.19 -21.89
N GLY A 106 -2.62 -7.52 -21.52
CA GLY A 106 -3.82 -8.19 -21.01
C GLY A 106 -4.97 -8.29 -21.99
N MET A 107 -5.03 -7.38 -22.96
CA MET A 107 -6.06 -7.35 -23.99
C MET A 107 -5.40 -7.66 -25.33
N ASP A 108 -5.88 -8.72 -25.97
CA ASP A 108 -5.42 -9.12 -27.29
C ASP A 108 -6.23 -8.38 -28.37
N VAL A 109 -5.75 -8.41 -29.61
CA VAL A 109 -6.47 -7.83 -30.76
C VAL A 109 -7.86 -8.46 -30.93
N GLU A 110 -8.03 -9.71 -30.53
CA GLU A 110 -9.32 -10.42 -30.69
C GLU A 110 -10.34 -10.09 -29.59
N ASP A 111 -9.97 -9.25 -28.62
CA ASP A 111 -10.88 -8.82 -27.55
C ASP A 111 -11.64 -7.53 -27.88
N TYR A 112 -11.25 -6.79 -28.93
CA TYR A 112 -11.84 -5.49 -29.24
C TYR A 112 -13.36 -5.56 -29.49
N ASP A 113 -13.83 -6.49 -30.31
CA ASP A 113 -15.27 -6.64 -30.58
C ASP A 113 -16.04 -6.98 -29.30
N TYR A 114 -15.46 -7.84 -28.45
CA TYR A 114 -16.08 -8.25 -27.20
C TYR A 114 -16.10 -7.12 -26.16
N LEU A 115 -15.06 -6.30 -26.11
CA LEU A 115 -15.00 -5.10 -25.28
C LEU A 115 -16.07 -4.08 -25.68
N ILE A 116 -16.29 -3.89 -26.99
CA ILE A 116 -17.30 -2.95 -27.51
C ILE A 116 -18.71 -3.44 -27.15
N GLU A 117 -18.98 -4.74 -27.29
CA GLU A 117 -20.29 -5.32 -26.99
C GLU A 117 -20.57 -5.37 -25.47
N LYS A 118 -19.59 -5.84 -24.68
CA LYS A 118 -19.74 -6.13 -23.24
C LYS A 118 -18.48 -5.71 -22.46
N PRO A 119 -18.33 -4.41 -22.16
CA PRO A 119 -17.07 -3.88 -21.66
C PRO A 119 -16.66 -4.45 -20.29
N PHE A 120 -17.63 -4.63 -19.38
CA PHE A 120 -17.35 -5.19 -18.06
C PHE A 120 -16.95 -6.67 -18.13
N ASP A 121 -17.72 -7.47 -18.88
CA ASP A 121 -17.48 -8.90 -19.04
C ASP A 121 -16.11 -9.15 -19.71
N CYS A 122 -15.76 -8.37 -20.74
CA CYS A 122 -14.43 -8.45 -21.36
C CYS A 122 -13.29 -8.23 -20.36
N ILE A 123 -13.43 -7.26 -19.46
CA ILE A 123 -12.41 -6.98 -18.44
C ILE A 123 -12.29 -8.15 -17.46
N VAL A 124 -13.41 -8.65 -16.94
CA VAL A 124 -13.43 -9.65 -15.87
C VAL A 124 -13.15 -11.06 -16.38
N GLU A 125 -13.64 -11.41 -17.56
CA GLU A 125 -13.55 -12.76 -18.11
C GLU A 125 -12.29 -12.98 -18.95
N ARG A 126 -11.72 -11.93 -19.54
CA ARG A 126 -10.57 -12.06 -20.45
C ARG A 126 -9.33 -11.30 -19.99
N ILE A 127 -9.46 -10.01 -19.69
CA ILE A 127 -8.28 -9.17 -19.42
C ILE A 127 -7.65 -9.48 -18.05
N ILE A 128 -8.43 -9.45 -16.98
CA ILE A 128 -7.94 -9.70 -15.61
C ILE A 128 -7.38 -11.12 -15.44
N PRO A 129 -8.05 -12.20 -15.92
CA PRO A 129 -7.53 -13.56 -15.78
C PRO A 129 -6.24 -13.82 -16.56
N ARG A 130 -5.89 -12.99 -17.54
CA ARG A 130 -4.55 -13.07 -18.15
C ARG A 130 -3.48 -12.50 -17.23
N GLN A 131 -3.80 -11.53 -16.37
CA GLN A 131 -2.80 -10.90 -15.48
C GLN A 131 -2.41 -11.72 -14.26
N TYR A 132 -3.20 -12.76 -13.97
CA TYR A 132 -3.15 -13.62 -12.80
C TYR A 132 -3.59 -15.04 -13.20
#